data_AF-A0A8J5VGQ5-F1
#
_entry.id   AF-A0A8J5VGQ5-F1
#
_cell.length_a   1.000
_cell.length_b   1.000
_cell.length_c   1.000
_cell.angle_alpha   90.00
_cell.angle_beta   90.00
_cell.angle_gamma   90.00
#
_symmetry.space_group_name_H-M   'P 1'
#
loop_
_entity.id
_entity.type
_entity.pdbx_description
1 polymer ?
#
loop_
_entity_poly.entity_id
_entity_poly.type
_entity_poly.pdbx_seq_one_letter_code
_entity_poly.pdbx_strand_id
1 'polypeptide(L)'
;MTAPTVRVGNEQEAAPIVKVPSGRSIEECEADAIAGRFPAPPPLVRPLDIEMCPRRNRRSPALRAAFQETTISPANLVLLLFIHEGEEDASIGAMPRCFRLGWRHGLLDELLRVQ
;
A
#
# COMPACT_ATOMS: atom_id res chain seq x y z
N MET A 1 -16.29 42.84 7.07
CA MET A 1 -15.18 42.01 6.55
C MET A 1 -14.21 41.82 7.70
N THR A 2 -14.31 40.69 8.39
CA THR A 2 -13.58 40.47 9.65
C THR A 2 -12.54 39.38 9.40
N ALA A 3 -11.27 39.73 9.54
CA ALA A 3 -10.14 38.84 9.27
C ALA A 3 -10.10 37.66 10.27
N PRO A 4 -9.66 36.46 9.86
CA PRO A 4 -9.44 35.37 10.79
C PRO A 4 -8.17 35.66 11.60
N THR A 5 -8.31 35.79 12.92
CA THR A 5 -7.19 35.84 13.85
C THR A 5 -6.53 34.47 13.89
N VAL A 6 -5.33 34.36 13.31
CA VAL A 6 -4.45 33.20 13.49
C VAL A 6 -4.03 33.14 14.96
N ARG A 7 -4.57 32.15 15.70
CA ARG A 7 -4.05 31.81 17.02
C ARG A 7 -2.75 31.03 16.83
N VAL A 8 -1.63 31.70 17.09
CA VAL A 8 -0.35 31.04 17.37
C VAL A 8 -0.55 30.23 18.65
N GLY A 9 -0.44 28.91 18.55
CA GLY A 9 -0.55 28.02 19.70
C GLY A 9 0.57 28.34 20.69
N ASN A 10 0.20 28.75 21.90
CA ASN A 10 1.12 28.81 23.03
C ASN A 10 1.76 27.43 23.21
N GLU A 11 3.08 27.41 23.27
CA GLU A 11 3.88 26.26 23.65
C GLU A 11 3.30 25.68 24.93
N GLN A 12 2.77 24.45 24.85
CA GLN A 12 2.32 23.73 26.01
C GLN A 12 3.52 23.51 26.92
N GLU A 13 3.46 24.15 28.06
CA GLU A 13 4.21 23.88 29.28
C GLU A 13 4.65 22.42 29.34
N ALA A 14 5.96 22.21 29.20
CA ALA A 14 6.56 20.90 29.22
C ALA A 14 6.25 20.22 30.56
N ALA A 15 5.38 19.22 30.53
CA ALA A 15 5.21 18.31 31.65
C ALA A 15 6.58 17.76 32.07
N PRO A 16 6.85 17.56 33.38
CA PRO A 16 8.13 17.06 33.82
C PRO A 16 8.38 15.72 33.13
N ILE A 17 9.54 15.57 32.49
CA ILE A 17 10.00 14.30 31.94
C ILE A 17 10.17 13.36 33.13
N VAL A 18 9.13 12.59 33.43
CA VAL A 18 9.24 11.41 34.28
C VAL A 18 10.10 10.43 33.49
N LYS A 19 11.39 10.37 33.83
CA LYS A 19 12.27 9.28 33.40
C LYS A 19 11.69 7.99 33.96
N VAL A 20 10.86 7.31 33.17
CA VAL A 20 10.49 5.92 33.44
C VAL A 20 11.77 5.10 33.23
N PRO A 21 12.30 4.41 34.25
CA PRO A 21 13.45 3.55 34.07
C PRO A 21 13.10 2.46 33.05
N SER A 22 14.05 2.18 32.16
CA SER A 22 13.95 1.18 31.12
C SER A 22 13.55 -0.19 31.68
N GLY A 23 12.42 -0.72 31.18
CA GLY A 23 12.02 -2.13 31.14
C GLY A 23 12.21 -2.97 32.40
N ARG A 24 11.10 -3.25 33.11
CA ARG A 24 11.04 -4.37 34.07
C ARG A 24 11.22 -5.71 33.35
N SER A 25 11.74 -6.71 34.04
CA SER A 25 11.79 -8.08 33.50
C SER A 25 10.38 -8.65 33.35
N ILE A 26 10.25 -9.73 32.57
CA ILE A 26 8.95 -10.39 32.34
C ILE A 26 8.43 -10.95 33.67
N GLU A 27 9.31 -11.57 34.46
CA GLU A 27 9.02 -12.18 35.75
C GLU A 27 8.54 -11.14 36.78
N GLU A 28 9.13 -9.95 36.77
CA GLU A 28 8.71 -8.82 37.60
C GLU A 28 7.33 -8.29 37.20
N CYS A 29 7.05 -8.20 35.89
CA CYS A 29 5.73 -7.82 35.38
C CYS A 29 4.66 -8.85 35.75
N GLU A 30 4.99 -10.14 35.69
CA GLU A 30 4.09 -11.24 36.06
C GLU A 30 3.80 -11.26 37.56
N ALA A 31 4.82 -11.09 38.40
CA ALA A 31 4.66 -11.02 39.85
C ALA A 31 3.77 -9.83 40.27
N ASP A 32 3.92 -8.67 39.62
CA ASP A 32 3.05 -7.52 39.87
C ASP A 32 1.62 -7.73 39.37
N ALA A 33 1.43 -8.41 38.23
CA ALA A 33 0.10 -8.78 37.75
C ALA A 33 -0.62 -9.74 38.72
N ILE A 34 0.10 -10.75 39.25
CA ILE A 34 -0.41 -11.67 40.28
C ILE A 34 -0.74 -10.91 41.58
N ALA A 35 0.09 -9.92 41.95
CA ALA A 35 -0.14 -9.05 43.09
C ALA A 35 -1.20 -7.95 42.84
N GLY A 36 -1.84 -7.92 41.67
CA GLY A 36 -2.87 -6.94 41.30
C GLY A 36 -2.36 -5.52 41.04
N ARG A 37 -1.04 -5.33 40.93
CA ARG A 37 -0.37 -4.05 40.67
C ARG A 37 -0.21 -3.82 39.18
N PHE A 38 -1.31 -3.50 38.50
CA PHE A 38 -1.27 -3.10 37.09
C PHE A 38 -0.78 -1.66 36.93
N PRO A 39 0.02 -1.36 35.89
CA PRO A 39 0.34 0.02 35.56
C PRO A 39 -0.94 0.79 35.25
N ALA A 40 -0.90 2.11 35.48
CA ALA A 40 -1.99 2.98 35.08
C ALA A 40 -2.31 2.75 33.59
N PRO A 41 -3.60 2.74 33.21
CA PRO A 41 -3.97 2.60 31.80
C PRO A 41 -3.26 3.69 30.99
N PRO A 42 -2.83 3.39 29.76
CA PRO A 42 -2.25 4.40 28.90
C PRO A 42 -3.24 5.57 28.76
N PRO A 43 -2.75 6.81 28.64
CA PRO A 43 -3.63 7.95 28.52
C PRO A 43 -4.56 7.75 27.33
N LEU A 44 -5.84 8.08 27.51
CA LEU A 44 -6.81 8.02 26.43
C LEU A 44 -6.36 8.97 25.31
N VAL A 45 -5.85 8.41 24.22
CA VAL A 45 -5.46 9.19 23.04
C VAL A 45 -6.74 9.65 22.37
N ARG A 46 -7.07 10.94 22.52
CA ARG A 46 -8.16 11.54 21.74
C ARG A 46 -7.75 11.50 20.26
N PRO A 47 -8.66 11.12 19.35
CA PRO A 47 -8.40 11.24 17.92
C PRO A 47 -7.93 12.65 17.60
N LEU A 48 -6.84 12.75 16.83
CA LEU A 48 -6.37 14.04 16.34
C LEU A 48 -7.48 14.65 15.47
N ASP A 49 -7.82 15.91 15.72
CA ASP A 49 -8.82 16.63 14.93
C ASP A 49 -8.18 17.09 13.60
N ILE A 50 -8.22 16.19 12.62
CA ILE A 50 -7.76 16.44 11.25
C ILE A 50 -8.95 16.55 10.32
N GLU A 51 -9.11 17.74 9.73
CA GLU A 51 -10.19 18.05 8.80
C GLU A 51 -10.15 17.16 7.55
N MET A 52 -8.95 16.95 6.99
CA MET A 52 -8.71 16.09 5.82
C MET A 52 -7.97 14.81 6.18
N CYS A 53 -8.58 13.68 5.84
CA CYS A 53 -8.00 12.35 6.00
C CYS A 53 -7.88 11.65 4.64
N PRO A 54 -6.76 11.77 3.89
CA PRO A 54 -6.56 11.09 2.61
C PRO A 54 -6.75 9.57 2.67
N ARG A 55 -6.60 8.97 3.86
CA ARG A 55 -6.89 7.55 4.10
C ARG A 55 -8.38 7.20 3.89
N ARG A 56 -9.31 8.16 4.04
CA ARG A 56 -10.75 7.94 3.80
C ARG A 56 -11.03 7.57 2.34
N ASN A 57 -10.36 8.19 1.38
CA ASN A 57 -10.51 7.89 -0.06
C ASN A 57 -9.99 6.49 -0.43
N ARG A 58 -9.29 5.80 0.50
CA ARG A 58 -8.79 4.44 0.31
C ARG A 58 -9.56 3.38 1.10
N ARG A 59 -10.64 3.75 1.80
CA ARG A 59 -11.38 2.87 2.73
C ARG A 59 -12.07 1.69 2.06
N SER A 60 -12.57 1.85 0.83
CA SER A 60 -13.27 0.80 0.10
C SER A 60 -12.80 0.70 -1.35
N PRO A 61 -13.00 -0.46 -2.02
CA PRO A 61 -12.70 -0.60 -3.45
C PRO A 61 -13.47 0.41 -4.30
N ALA A 62 -14.75 0.65 -4.00
CA ALA A 62 -15.58 1.63 -4.72
C ALA A 62 -15.03 3.06 -4.60
N LEU A 63 -14.57 3.47 -3.41
CA LEU A 63 -13.95 4.78 -3.22
C LEU A 63 -12.62 4.88 -3.98
N ARG A 64 -11.78 3.84 -3.93
CA ARG A 64 -10.53 3.84 -4.70
C ARG A 64 -10.78 3.95 -6.20
N ALA A 65 -11.78 3.25 -6.73
CA ALA A 65 -12.15 3.31 -8.14
C ALA A 65 -12.70 4.69 -8.54
N ALA A 66 -13.55 5.31 -7.71
CA ALA A 66 -14.11 6.63 -8.00
C ALA A 66 -13.06 7.76 -8.05
N PHE A 67 -11.98 7.62 -7.28
CA PHE A 67 -10.86 8.58 -7.23
C PHE A 67 -9.62 8.07 -8.00
N GLN A 68 -9.76 7.05 -8.85
CA GLN A 68 -8.66 6.52 -9.64
C GLN A 68 -8.34 7.47 -10.80
N GLU A 69 -7.12 8.02 -10.81
CA GLU A 69 -6.69 8.99 -11.82
C GLU A 69 -6.26 8.34 -13.14
N THR A 70 -5.79 7.10 -13.09
CA THR A 70 -5.19 6.40 -14.24
C THR A 70 -5.91 5.10 -14.54
N THR A 71 -6.17 4.83 -15.81
CA THR A 71 -6.76 3.56 -16.27
C THR A 71 -5.88 2.99 -17.37
N ILE A 72 -5.62 1.69 -17.30
CA ILE A 72 -4.96 0.93 -18.36
C ILE A 72 -6.01 0.03 -19.00
N SER A 73 -6.12 0.10 -20.31
CA SER A 73 -6.95 -0.78 -21.13
C SER A 73 -6.06 -1.61 -22.06
N PRO A 74 -6.55 -2.74 -22.61
CA PRO A 74 -5.80 -3.52 -23.59
C PRO A 74 -5.32 -2.70 -24.81
N ALA A 75 -6.07 -1.67 -25.19
CA ALA A 75 -5.71 -0.75 -26.28
C ALA A 75 -4.46 0.10 -25.98
N ASN A 76 -4.03 0.19 -24.72
CA ASN A 76 -2.80 0.89 -24.34
C ASN A 76 -1.54 0.01 -24.49
N LEU A 77 -1.70 -1.28 -24.82
CA LEU A 77 -0.61 -2.25 -24.85
C LEU A 77 -0.22 -2.58 -26.31
N VAL A 78 1.08 -2.69 -26.56
CA VAL A 78 1.63 -3.16 -27.83
C VAL A 78 2.25 -4.54 -27.58
N LEU A 79 1.76 -5.55 -28.28
CA LEU A 79 2.30 -6.91 -28.20
C LEU A 79 3.45 -7.07 -29.19
N LEU A 80 4.66 -7.30 -28.66
CA LEU A 80 5.84 -7.59 -29.47
C LEU A 80 5.94 -9.11 -29.70
N LEU A 81 5.94 -9.51 -30.97
CA LEU A 81 6.03 -10.90 -31.40
C LEU A 81 7.39 -11.18 -32.06
N PHE A 82 7.95 -12.34 -31.78
CA PHE A 82 9.16 -12.82 -32.45
C PHE A 82 8.75 -13.80 -33.54
N ILE A 83 9.14 -13.55 -34.78
CA ILE A 83 8.79 -14.39 -35.94
C ILE A 83 10.08 -14.99 -36.51
N HIS A 84 9.98 -16.22 -36.99
CA HIS A 84 11.04 -16.89 -37.75
C HIS A 84 10.43 -17.68 -38.92
N GLU A 85 11.29 -18.15 -39.83
CA GLU A 85 10.85 -18.82 -41.06
C GLU A 85 10.27 -20.23 -40.83
N GLY A 86 10.50 -20.85 -39.67
CA GLY A 86 9.99 -22.18 -39.35
C GLY A 86 8.45 -22.24 -39.27
N GLU A 87 7.87 -23.44 -39.40
CA GLU A 87 6.43 -23.65 -39.17
C GLU A 87 6.10 -23.93 -37.69
N GLU A 88 7.06 -24.44 -36.92
CA GLU A 88 6.89 -24.81 -35.50
C GLU A 88 7.39 -23.72 -34.56
N ASP A 89 6.80 -23.62 -33.37
CA ASP A 89 7.20 -22.62 -32.38
C ASP A 89 8.46 -23.03 -31.61
N ALA A 90 9.45 -22.14 -31.59
CA ALA A 90 10.71 -22.36 -30.87
C ALA A 90 10.75 -21.57 -29.55
N SER A 91 10.98 -22.27 -28.44
CA SER A 91 11.06 -21.62 -27.12
C SER A 91 12.32 -20.75 -26.98
N ILE A 92 12.18 -19.61 -26.30
CA ILE A 92 13.30 -18.72 -26.01
C ILE A 92 13.77 -18.98 -24.58
N GLY A 93 14.91 -19.67 -24.40
CA GLY A 93 15.39 -20.06 -23.07
C GLY A 93 15.57 -18.89 -22.09
N ALA A 94 16.01 -17.72 -22.58
CA ALA A 94 16.19 -16.51 -21.76
C ALA A 94 14.88 -15.78 -21.44
N MET A 95 13.80 -16.06 -22.18
CA MET A 95 12.48 -15.44 -22.00
C MET A 95 11.43 -16.55 -21.83
N PRO A 96 11.29 -17.08 -20.60
CA PRO A 96 10.33 -18.12 -20.31
C PRO A 96 8.91 -17.70 -20.73
N ARG A 97 8.17 -18.64 -21.32
CA ARG A 97 6.83 -18.45 -21.89
C ARG A 97 6.76 -17.54 -23.12
N CYS A 98 7.89 -17.10 -23.66
CA CYS A 98 7.97 -16.46 -24.97
C CYS A 98 8.49 -17.45 -26.01
N PHE A 99 7.87 -17.41 -27.19
CA PHE A 99 8.20 -18.27 -28.31
C PHE A 99 8.55 -17.44 -29.53
N ARG A 100 9.43 -17.97 -30.38
CA ARG A 100 9.57 -17.51 -31.76
C ARG A 100 8.52 -18.26 -32.55
N LEU A 101 7.53 -17.52 -33.03
CA LEU A 101 6.35 -18.07 -33.68
C LEU A 101 6.67 -18.47 -35.11
N GLY A 102 6.13 -19.60 -35.52
CA GLY A 102 6.06 -19.97 -36.91
C GLY A 102 5.06 -19.08 -37.66
N TRP A 103 5.39 -18.66 -38.88
CA TRP A 103 4.60 -17.64 -39.60
C TRP A 103 3.21 -18.13 -40.03
N ARG A 104 3.01 -19.45 -40.23
CA ARG A 104 1.72 -20.02 -40.69
C ARG A 104 0.71 -20.24 -39.58
N HIS A 105 1.10 -20.94 -38.52
CA HIS A 105 0.17 -21.40 -37.49
C HIS A 105 0.34 -20.56 -36.21
N GLY A 106 1.55 -20.52 -35.63
CA GLY A 106 1.81 -19.80 -34.37
C GLY A 106 1.46 -18.31 -34.41
N LEU A 107 1.78 -17.60 -35.50
CA LEU A 107 1.45 -16.18 -35.63
C LEU A 107 -0.06 -15.93 -35.72
N LEU A 108 -0.77 -16.67 -36.57
CA LEU A 108 -2.20 -16.47 -36.80
C LEU A 108 -3.02 -16.84 -35.56
N ASP A 109 -2.65 -17.94 -34.89
CA ASP A 109 -3.30 -18.39 -33.67
C ASP A 109 -3.16 -17.35 -32.54
N GLU A 110 -1.98 -16.75 -32.38
CA GLU A 110 -1.77 -15.69 -31.38
C GLU A 110 -2.55 -14.41 -31.71
N LEU A 111 -2.64 -14.01 -32.98
CA LEU A 111 -3.43 -12.85 -33.37
C LEU A 111 -4.93 -13.07 -33.12
N LEU A 112 -5.45 -14.27 -33.41
CA LEU A 112 -6.85 -14.62 -33.15
C LEU A 112 -7.16 -14.71 -31.65
N ARG A 113 -6.20 -15.14 -30.83
CA ARG A 113 -6.36 -15.22 -29.37
C ARG A 113 -6.43 -13.84 -28.69
N VAL A 114 -5.72 -12.86 -29.25
CA VAL A 114 -5.55 -11.53 -28.67
C VAL A 114 -6.61 -10.54 -29.18
N GLN A 115 -7.33 -10.89 -30.24
CA GLN A 115 -8.50 -10.16 -30.73
C GLN A 115 -9.72 -10.34 -29.82
#